data_AF-A0A3D3ZG75-F1
#
_entry.id   AF-A0A3D3ZG75-F1
#
_cell.length_a   1.000
_cell.length_b   1.000
_cell.length_c   1.000
_cell.angle_alpha   90.00
_cell.angle_beta   90.00
_cell.angle_gamma   90.00
#
_symmetry.space_group_name_H-M   'P 1'
#
loop_
_entity.id
_entity.type
_entity.pdbx_description
1 polymer ?
#
loop_
_entity_poly.entity_id
_entity_poly.type
_entity_poly.pdbx_seq_one_letter_code
_entity_poly.pdbx_strand_id
1 'polypeptide(L)'
;MSKIKVLVVFANPRNTNPLRLGTEDRAIQQAIRRSRYRDNIELTKCHATTIHDVRQSLLDETFQIVHISGHGINNGLILEDDLGSEKIIPQKA
;
A
#
# COMPACT_ATOMS: atom_id res chain seq x y z
N MET A 1 17.70 18.48 3.95
CA MET A 1 17.22 17.35 4.77
C MET A 1 16.56 16.34 3.85
N SER A 2 16.75 15.04 4.06
CA SER A 2 16.03 14.01 3.31
C SER A 2 14.57 13.95 3.78
N LYS A 3 13.62 13.85 2.85
CA LYS A 3 12.21 13.61 3.17
C LYS A 3 12.02 12.18 3.69
N ILE A 4 11.00 11.98 4.50
CA ILE A 4 10.49 10.65 4.89
C ILE A 4 9.68 10.13 3.71
N LYS A 5 10.14 9.04 3.10
CA LYS A 5 9.47 8.36 2.01
C LYS A 5 8.53 7.30 2.55
N VAL A 6 7.28 7.37 2.12
CA VAL A 6 6.19 6.50 2.53
C VAL A 6 5.65 5.78 1.30
N LEU A 7 5.70 4.45 1.31
CA LEU A 7 5.02 3.63 0.32
C LEU A 7 3.62 3.30 0.85
N VAL A 8 2.59 3.62 0.09
CA VAL A 8 1.20 3.25 0.40
C VAL A 8 0.71 2.25 -0.64
N VAL A 9 0.39 1.04 -0.18
CA VAL A 9 -0.05 -0.07 -1.00
C VAL A 9 -1.56 -0.23 -0.85
N PHE A 10 -2.28 -0.20 -1.97
CA PHE A 10 -3.72 -0.42 -2.02
C PHE A 10 -4.02 -1.68 -2.82
N ALA A 11 -4.43 -2.76 -2.15
CA ALA A 11 -4.75 -4.04 -2.75
C ALA A 11 -6.24 -4.36 -2.62
N ASN A 12 -6.91 -4.56 -3.76
CA ASN A 12 -8.35 -4.84 -3.80
C ASN A 12 -8.67 -5.80 -4.95
N PRO A 13 -8.36 -7.10 -4.79
CA PRO A 13 -8.56 -8.09 -5.83
C PRO A 13 -10.01 -8.14 -6.33
N ARG A 14 -10.18 -8.50 -7.60
CA ARG A 14 -11.47 -8.40 -8.29
C ARG A 14 -12.52 -9.39 -7.78
N ASN A 15 -12.08 -10.51 -7.21
CA ASN A 15 -12.95 -11.58 -6.70
C ASN A 15 -13.21 -11.49 -5.18
N THR A 16 -12.85 -10.38 -4.52
CA THR A 16 -13.16 -10.14 -3.10
C THR A 16 -14.29 -9.11 -2.95
N ASN A 17 -14.80 -8.97 -1.72
CA ASN A 17 -15.72 -7.89 -1.38
C ASN A 17 -15.03 -6.54 -1.52
N PRO A 18 -15.49 -5.63 -2.40
CA PRO A 18 -14.76 -4.40 -2.68
C PRO A 18 -14.53 -3.53 -1.45
N LEU A 19 -13.28 -3.15 -1.21
CA LEU A 19 -12.92 -2.18 -0.19
C LEU A 19 -12.97 -0.76 -0.73
N ARG A 20 -13.38 0.19 0.12
CA ARG A 20 -13.39 1.63 -0.21
C ARG A 20 -12.02 2.26 0.00
N LEU A 21 -10.98 1.70 -0.63
CA LEU A 21 -9.58 2.14 -0.46
C LEU A 21 -9.35 3.61 -0.84
N GLY A 22 -10.15 4.15 -1.76
CA GLY A 22 -10.14 5.57 -2.10
C GLY A 22 -10.56 6.50 -0.95
N THR A 23 -11.25 5.99 0.08
CA THR A 23 -11.52 6.74 1.32
C THR A 23 -10.24 6.90 2.15
N GLU A 24 -9.48 5.82 2.28
CA GLU A 24 -8.23 5.80 3.04
C GLU A 24 -7.15 6.64 2.37
N ASP A 25 -6.99 6.53 1.05
CA ASP A 25 -6.10 7.40 0.29
C ASP A 25 -6.42 8.89 0.55
N ARG A 26 -7.70 9.25 0.46
CA ARG A 26 -8.14 10.64 0.74
C ARG A 26 -7.81 11.07 2.16
N ALA A 27 -7.98 10.18 3.14
CA ALA A 27 -7.68 10.48 4.54
C ALA A 27 -6.18 10.71 4.75
N ILE A 28 -5.33 9.86 4.19
CA ILE A 28 -3.86 9.97 4.25
C ILE A 28 -3.40 11.30 3.62
N GLN A 29 -3.88 11.60 2.41
CA GLN A 29 -3.55 12.84 1.70
C GLN A 29 -3.97 14.09 2.49
N GLN A 30 -5.16 14.05 3.10
CA GLN A 30 -5.64 15.17 3.94
C GLN A 30 -4.83 15.33 5.22
N ALA A 31 -4.47 14.23 5.87
CA ALA A 31 -3.64 14.25 7.08
C ALA A 31 -2.26 14.86 6.78
N ILE A 32 -1.61 14.45 5.70
CA ILE A 32 -0.33 15.02 5.26
C ILE A 32 -0.49 16.51 4.97
N ARG A 33 -1.51 16.90 4.18
CA ARG A 33 -1.75 18.32 3.84
C ARG A 33 -1.95 19.22 5.06
N ARG A 34 -2.60 18.71 6.10
CA ARG A 34 -2.87 19.42 7.37
C ARG A 34 -1.67 19.42 8.32
N SER A 35 -0.68 18.55 8.10
CA SER A 35 0.51 18.46 8.95
C SER A 35 1.40 19.69 8.81
N ARG A 36 2.01 20.11 9.91
CA ARG A 36 3.06 21.14 9.92
C ARG A 36 4.31 20.70 9.15
N TYR A 37 4.52 19.39 9.00
CA TYR A 37 5.70 18.80 8.36
C TYR A 37 5.39 18.20 6.98
N ARG A 38 4.33 18.66 6.30
CA ARG A 38 3.91 18.12 4.99
C ARG A 38 5.03 18.07 3.96
N ASP A 39 5.93 19.06 3.97
CA ASP A 39 7.02 19.18 3.01
C ASP A 39 8.17 18.18 3.29
N ASN A 40 8.16 17.56 4.47
CA ASN A 40 9.09 16.50 4.88
C ASN A 40 8.57 15.09 4.55
N ILE A 41 7.37 14.96 3.98
CA ILE A 41 6.77 13.67 3.64
C ILE A 41 6.67 13.55 2.13
N GLU A 42 7.18 12.45 1.60
CA GLU A 42 7.04 12.06 0.21
C GLU A 42 6.26 10.75 0.15
N LEU A 43 5.20 10.72 -0.66
CA LEU A 43 4.26 9.61 -0.69
C LEU A 43 4.24 8.97 -2.08
N THR A 44 4.60 7.70 -2.14
CA THR A 44 4.54 6.84 -3.32
C THR A 44 3.34 5.91 -3.17
N LYS A 45 2.48 5.84 -4.19
CA LYS A 45 1.29 4.97 -4.18
C LYS A 45 1.52 3.79 -5.10
N CYS A 46 1.13 2.61 -4.61
CA CYS A 46 1.13 1.37 -5.36
C CYS A 46 -0.31 0.83 -5.34
N HIS A 47 -1.03 0.90 -6.47
CA HIS A 47 -2.45 0.52 -6.57
C HIS A 47 -2.64 -0.81 -7.31
N ALA A 48 -3.67 -1.58 -6.94
CA ALA A 48 -4.03 -2.85 -7.59
C ALA A 48 -2.82 -3.77 -7.75
N THR A 49 -2.11 -3.95 -6.64
CA THR A 49 -0.73 -4.47 -6.66
C THR A 49 -0.70 -5.97 -6.45
N THR A 50 0.10 -6.61 -7.30
CA THR A 50 0.62 -7.94 -7.04
C THR A 50 1.72 -7.88 -5.98
N ILE A 51 2.08 -9.03 -5.42
CA ILE A 51 3.29 -9.12 -4.58
C ILE A 51 4.56 -8.68 -5.34
N HIS A 52 4.57 -8.84 -6.67
CA HIS A 52 5.70 -8.42 -7.49
C HIS A 52 5.81 -6.90 -7.53
N ASP A 53 4.71 -6.17 -7.70
CA ASP A 53 4.70 -4.70 -7.73
C ASP A 53 5.16 -4.10 -6.40
N VAL A 54 4.73 -4.70 -5.28
CA VAL A 54 5.17 -4.28 -3.93
C VAL A 54 6.67 -4.52 -3.78
N ARG A 55 7.16 -5.72 -4.15
CA ARG A 55 8.59 -6.04 -4.07
C ARG A 55 9.43 -5.14 -4.95
N GLN A 56 8.99 -4.88 -6.17
CA GLN A 56 9.69 -4.01 -7.12
C GLN A 56 9.79 -2.59 -6.55
N SER A 57 8.68 -2.05 -6.02
CA SER A 57 8.68 -0.73 -5.36
C SER A 57 9.73 -0.67 -4.24
N LEU A 58 9.78 -1.69 -3.37
CA LEU A 58 10.74 -1.76 -2.26
C LEU A 58 12.21 -1.93 -2.70
N LEU A 59 12.45 -2.42 -3.93
CA LEU A 59 13.79 -2.54 -4.50
C LEU A 59 14.22 -1.28 -5.25
N ASP A 60 13.29 -0.60 -5.90
CA ASP A 60 13.54 0.63 -6.66
C ASP A 60 13.90 1.81 -5.74
N GLU A 61 13.38 1.81 -4.51
CA GLU A 61 13.54 2.91 -3.57
C GLU A 61 13.53 2.48 -2.11
N THR A 62 14.27 3.20 -1.26
CA THR A 62 14.24 3.00 0.20
C THR A 62 13.12 3.81 0.84
N PHE A 63 12.13 3.10 1.37
CA PHE A 63 11.05 3.68 2.16
C PHE A 63 11.32 3.55 3.65
N GLN A 64 10.95 4.57 4.43
CA GLN A 64 11.01 4.51 5.89
C GLN A 64 9.72 3.96 6.48
N ILE A 65 8.60 4.10 5.75
CA ILE A 65 7.29 3.64 6.18
C ILE A 65 6.61 2.93 5.02
N VAL A 66 6.02 1.77 5.29
CA VAL A 66 5.15 1.05 4.37
C VAL A 66 3.77 0.94 5.02
N HIS A 67 2.76 1.51 4.38
CA HIS A 67 1.35 1.41 4.79
C HIS A 67 0.63 0.48 3.82
N ILE A 68 0.01 -0.58 4.33
CA ILE A 68 -0.72 -1.56 3.51
C ILE A 68 -2.20 -1.46 3.83
N SER A 69 -2.97 -1.16 2.79
CA SER A 69 -4.42 -1.00 2.80
C SER A 69 -5.04 -2.05 1.89
N GLY A 70 -5.75 -3.01 2.47
CA GLY A 70 -6.34 -4.10 1.70
C GLY A 70 -6.96 -5.17 2.57
N HIS A 71 -7.19 -6.32 1.97
CA HIS A 71 -7.71 -7.48 2.68
C HIS A 71 -6.61 -8.17 3.49
N GLY A 72 -6.97 -8.63 4.68
CA GLY A 72 -6.11 -9.42 5.55
C GLY A 72 -6.86 -10.63 6.08
N ILE A 73 -6.09 -11.66 6.41
CA ILE A 73 -6.54 -12.84 7.14
C ILE A 73 -5.68 -12.99 8.39
N ASN A 74 -6.07 -13.86 9.32
CA ASN A 74 -5.38 -14.03 10.61
C ASN A 74 -3.86 -14.17 10.48
N ASN A 75 -3.37 -14.82 9.42
CA ASN A 75 -1.95 -15.14 9.23
C ASN A 75 -1.36 -14.59 7.92
N GLY A 76 -1.92 -13.51 7.36
CA GLY A 76 -1.43 -13.01 6.09
C GLY A 76 -2.21 -11.84 5.49
N LEU A 77 -1.69 -11.36 4.38
CA LEU A 77 -2.32 -10.34 3.54
C LEU A 77 -2.91 -10.99 2.31
N ILE A 78 -3.91 -10.35 1.72
CA ILE A 78 -4.43 -10.73 0.42
C ILE A 78 -4.06 -9.62 -0.57
N LEU A 79 -3.26 -9.99 -1.58
CA LEU A 79 -2.87 -9.14 -2.71
C LEU A 79 -3.48 -9.69 -4.01
N GLU A 80 -3.13 -9.07 -5.14
CA GLU A 80 -3.53 -9.56 -6.45
C GLU A 80 -2.51 -10.57 -7.01
N ASP A 81 -2.97 -11.52 -7.82
CA ASP A 81 -2.14 -12.23 -8.79
C ASP A 81 -2.16 -11.52 -10.15
N ASP A 82 -1.42 -12.07 -11.12
CA ASP A 82 -1.32 -11.51 -12.47
C ASP A 82 -2.67 -11.48 -13.24
N LEU A 83 -3.70 -12.18 -12.72
CA LEU A 83 -5.06 -12.19 -13.27
C LEU A 83 -6.00 -11.23 -12.52
N GLY A 84 -5.50 -10.53 -11.49
CA GLY A 84 -6.27 -9.65 -10.61
C GLY A 84 -7.15 -10.40 -9.60
N SER A 85 -6.87 -11.69 -9.37
CA SER A 85 -7.56 -12.52 -8.38
C SER A 85 -6.83 -12.50 -7.04
N GLU A 86 -7.53 -12.90 -5.97
CA GLU A 86 -6.97 -12.93 -4.63
C GLU A 86 -5.78 -13.89 -4.53
N LYS A 87 -4.69 -13.40 -3.96
CA LYS A 87 -3.50 -14.16 -3.63
C LYS A 87 -3.18 -13.97 -2.16
N ILE A 88 -3.21 -15.07 -1.41
CA ILE A 88 -2.80 -15.07 0.00
C ILE A 88 -1.28 -15.00 0.07
N ILE A 89 -0.79 -13.99 0.79
CA ILE A 89 0.60 -13.82 1.18
C ILE A 89 0.73 -14.15 2.66
N PRO A 90 1.31 -15.31 3.02
CA PRO A 90 1.44 -15.73 4.41
C PRO A 90 2.43 -14.84 5.16
N GLN A 91 2.23 -14.68 6.47
CA GLN A 91 3.13 -13.95 7.36
C GLN A 91 4.51 -14.60 7.48
N LYS A 92 4.58 -15.93 7.29
CA LYS A 92 5.83 -16.69 7.31
C LYS A 92 6.23 -17.02 5.87
N ALA A 93 7.49 -16.72 5.55
CA ALA A 93 8.15 -17.14 4.32
C ALA A 93 8.49 -18.63 4.36
#